data_AF-A0A5C6NH42-F1
#
_entry.id   AF-A0A5C6NH42-F1
#
_cell.length_a   1.000
_cell.length_b   1.000
_cell.length_c   1.000
_cell.angle_alpha   90.00
_cell.angle_beta   90.00
_cell.angle_gamma   90.00
#
_symmetry.space_group_name_H-M   'P 1'
#
loop_
_entity.id
_entity.type
_entity.pdbx_description
1 polymer ?
#
loop_
_entity_poly.entity_id
_entity_poly.type
_entity_poly.pdbx_seq_one_letter_code
_entity_poly.pdbx_strand_id
1 'polypeptide(L)'
;MMAVLGSACRLIHFARSTVSLSVRRHSTVAALAQSATLETQENRKPKTGILMLNMGGPEKLEDVHDFLLRLFMDTDLMKLPVQNKLGPFIAKRRTPKIQEQYSKIGGGSPIKHWTSMQGEGMVKLLDHMSPETAPHKFYIGFRYVQPLTENAIEQMEEDGVERAVAFTQYPQYSCSTTGSSLNAIYRYYRNRGERPKMSWSVIDRWPTHPLLVECFAEHIQNELLQFPEEKRDDVVILFSAHSLPMAREERRGEERRGERRGEERRGEERRGGEERRGEERRGEEEERRGEEERRGRGEERRGEERRGQVVNRGDPYPQEVGATVQRVMERLGHCNPYRLVWQSKVGPMAWLGPQTDEVIKGLCERGKKNILLVPIAFTSDHIETLHELDIEYGQVLGEESSNGMMVFQCGVENIRRAASLNGNPLFMKALADLVQSHLKSNMVCSRQLTLRCPLCTNPTCGETKAFFASQKLL
;
A
#
# COMPACT_ATOMS: atom_id res chain seq x y z
N MET A 1 12.81 6.08 -77.71
CA MET A 1 14.12 5.66 -78.27
C MET A 1 15.08 6.81 -78.03
N MET A 2 15.85 6.75 -76.94
CA MET A 2 17.30 6.44 -76.89
C MET A 2 18.17 7.56 -77.47
N ALA A 3 19.28 8.01 -76.87
CA ALA A 3 20.00 7.68 -75.64
C ALA A 3 21.15 8.70 -75.52
N VAL A 4 21.54 9.17 -74.33
CA VAL A 4 22.83 9.87 -74.07
C VAL A 4 23.18 9.67 -72.59
N LEU A 5 24.11 8.74 -72.29
CA LEU A 5 25.51 8.96 -71.85
C LEU A 5 25.67 9.71 -70.51
N GLY A 6 26.23 9.01 -69.52
CA GLY A 6 26.84 9.61 -68.34
C GLY A 6 28.36 9.73 -68.49
N SER A 7 28.96 10.69 -67.78
CA SER A 7 30.09 10.44 -66.86
C SER A 7 30.54 11.71 -66.12
N ALA A 8 30.75 11.55 -64.82
CA ALA A 8 31.81 12.06 -63.94
C ALA A 8 32.15 13.58 -63.77
N CYS A 9 32.00 13.98 -62.50
CA CYS A 9 32.92 14.74 -61.62
C CYS A 9 33.37 16.19 -61.88
N ARG A 10 32.73 17.07 -61.09
CA ARG A 10 33.26 18.11 -60.15
C ARG A 10 34.36 19.08 -60.59
N LEU A 11 34.02 20.36 -60.48
CA LEU A 11 34.90 21.39 -59.90
C LEU A 11 34.05 22.44 -59.15
N ILE A 12 34.54 22.80 -57.96
CA ILE A 12 33.96 23.74 -57.00
C ILE A 12 34.52 25.13 -57.28
N HIS A 13 33.71 26.19 -57.30
CA HIS A 13 34.00 27.43 -56.56
C HIS A 13 32.83 28.43 -56.50
N PHE A 14 32.78 29.07 -55.33
CA PHE A 14 31.87 30.09 -54.81
C PHE A 14 31.54 31.27 -55.75
N ALA A 15 30.27 31.69 -55.73
CA ALA A 15 29.89 33.09 -55.85
C ALA A 15 28.70 33.41 -54.94
N ARG A 16 28.88 34.42 -54.08
CA ARG A 16 27.88 34.97 -53.15
C ARG A 16 26.69 35.53 -53.92
N SER A 17 25.48 35.30 -53.42
CA SER A 17 24.29 36.10 -53.76
C SER A 17 23.55 36.44 -52.48
N THR A 18 23.44 37.74 -52.22
CA THR A 18 22.69 38.37 -51.15
C THR A 18 21.19 38.18 -51.38
N VAL A 19 20.52 37.48 -50.46
CA VAL A 19 19.06 37.41 -50.40
C VAL A 19 18.57 38.27 -49.25
N SER A 20 17.66 39.18 -49.59
CA SER A 20 17.00 40.14 -48.72
C SER A 20 16.24 39.48 -47.55
N LEU A 21 16.43 40.01 -46.34
CA LEU A 21 15.64 39.67 -45.15
C LEU A 21 14.22 40.23 -45.29
N SER A 22 13.23 39.35 -45.43
CA SER A 22 11.85 39.66 -45.07
C SER A 22 11.57 39.08 -43.68
N VAL A 23 11.60 39.95 -42.67
CA VAL A 23 11.26 39.60 -41.28
C VAL A 23 9.76 39.35 -41.18
N ARG A 24 9.34 38.09 -41.14
CA ARG A 24 7.96 37.72 -40.76
C ARG A 24 7.76 37.98 -39.26
N ARG A 25 7.10 39.10 -38.95
CA ARG A 25 6.60 39.50 -37.61
C ARG A 25 5.41 38.63 -37.13
N HIS A 26 5.51 37.31 -37.14
CA HIS A 26 4.39 36.42 -36.74
C HIS A 26 4.68 35.55 -35.51
N SER A 27 5.86 35.64 -34.92
CA SER A 27 6.30 34.77 -33.81
C SER A 27 6.14 35.39 -32.42
N THR A 28 6.00 36.71 -32.29
CA THR A 28 5.87 37.35 -30.96
C THR A 28 4.46 37.32 -30.41
N VAL A 29 3.42 37.47 -31.23
CA VAL A 29 2.03 37.52 -30.75
C VAL A 29 1.54 36.15 -30.25
N ALA A 30 1.91 35.06 -30.92
CA ALA A 30 1.56 33.71 -30.49
C ALA A 30 2.31 33.29 -29.21
N ALA A 31 3.59 33.69 -29.09
CA ALA A 31 4.38 33.45 -27.88
C ALA A 31 3.90 34.32 -26.70
N LEU A 32 3.54 35.58 -26.94
CA LEU A 32 2.93 36.46 -25.94
C LEU A 32 1.52 36.01 -25.55
N ALA A 33 0.73 35.47 -26.50
CA ALA A 33 -0.57 34.89 -26.20
C ALA A 33 -0.44 33.59 -25.38
N GLN A 34 0.55 32.73 -25.69
CA GLN A 34 0.85 31.53 -24.90
C GLN A 34 1.36 31.89 -23.49
N SER A 35 2.27 32.87 -23.39
CA SER A 35 2.80 33.36 -22.12
C SER A 35 1.70 34.02 -21.27
N ALA A 36 0.82 34.82 -21.89
CA ALA A 36 -0.32 35.44 -21.21
C ALA A 36 -1.39 34.42 -20.81
N THR A 37 -1.60 33.34 -21.58
CA THR A 37 -2.51 32.24 -21.20
C THR A 37 -1.95 31.38 -20.06
N LEU A 38 -0.62 31.23 -19.96
CA LEU A 38 0.04 30.54 -18.86
C LEU A 38 0.00 31.39 -17.59
N GLU A 39 0.31 32.69 -17.67
CA GLU A 39 0.23 33.63 -16.54
C GLU A 39 -1.22 33.82 -16.02
N THR A 40 -2.24 33.70 -16.89
CA THR A 40 -3.65 33.78 -16.46
C THR A 40 -4.20 32.49 -15.84
N GLN A 41 -3.51 31.35 -15.97
CA GLN A 41 -3.87 30.11 -15.27
C GLN A 41 -3.32 30.04 -13.85
N GLU A 42 -2.13 30.59 -13.57
CA GLU A 42 -1.50 30.52 -12.24
C GLU A 42 -2.26 31.28 -11.13
N ASN A 43 -3.11 32.25 -11.48
CA ASN A 43 -3.80 33.11 -10.51
C ASN A 43 -5.28 32.75 -10.28
N ARG A 44 -5.75 31.59 -10.77
CA ARG A 44 -7.11 31.10 -10.54
C ARG A 44 -7.14 30.18 -9.32
N LYS A 45 -8.09 30.40 -8.41
CA LYS A 45 -8.33 29.49 -7.28
C LYS A 45 -8.63 28.08 -7.80
N PRO A 46 -8.10 27.02 -7.16
CA PRO A 46 -8.32 25.66 -7.61
C PRO A 46 -9.79 25.27 -7.45
N LYS A 47 -10.39 24.80 -8.54
CA LYS A 47 -11.78 24.33 -8.51
C LYS A 47 -11.87 22.93 -7.92
N THR A 48 -10.96 22.05 -8.32
CA THR A 48 -10.93 20.65 -7.87
C THR A 48 -9.62 20.34 -7.14
N GLY A 49 -9.73 19.94 -5.88
CA GLY A 49 -8.60 19.49 -5.07
C GLY A 49 -8.52 17.96 -5.03
N ILE A 50 -7.33 17.42 -5.31
CA ILE A 50 -7.05 15.98 -5.23
C ILE A 50 -6.18 15.72 -4.00
N LEU A 51 -6.77 15.16 -2.95
CA LEU A 51 -6.05 14.79 -1.73
C LEU A 51 -5.44 13.40 -1.88
N MET A 52 -4.14 13.34 -2.14
CA MET A 52 -3.36 12.10 -2.28
C MET A 52 -3.03 11.53 -0.90
N LEU A 53 -3.72 10.43 -0.54
CA LEU A 53 -3.63 9.81 0.79
C LEU A 53 -2.65 8.66 0.82
N ASN A 54 -1.65 8.75 1.70
CA ASN A 54 -0.71 7.67 1.99
C ASN A 54 -0.31 7.74 3.48
N MET A 55 0.34 6.71 4.02
CA MET A 55 0.86 6.74 5.39
C MET A 55 1.99 7.78 5.54
N GLY A 56 2.76 7.98 4.47
CA GLY A 56 3.96 8.81 4.46
C GLY A 56 5.16 8.10 5.10
N GLY A 57 6.28 8.78 5.19
CA GLY A 57 7.50 8.28 5.80
C GLY A 57 8.40 9.45 6.25
N PRO A 58 9.24 9.25 7.26
CA PRO A 58 10.12 10.29 7.79
C PRO A 58 11.09 10.76 6.71
N GLU A 59 11.11 12.05 6.38
CA GLU A 59 12.02 12.64 5.38
C GLU A 59 13.48 12.64 5.89
N LYS A 60 13.64 12.71 7.21
CA LYS A 60 14.94 12.70 7.89
C LYS A 60 14.92 11.76 9.08
N LEU A 61 16.10 11.35 9.54
CA LEU A 61 16.28 10.51 10.73
C LEU A 61 15.65 11.11 12.00
N GLU A 62 15.64 12.44 12.14
CA GLU A 62 15.02 13.15 13.26
C GLU A 62 13.49 12.97 13.32
N ASP A 63 12.84 12.79 12.17
CA ASP A 63 11.38 12.65 12.08
C ASP A 63 10.88 11.24 12.48
N VAL A 64 11.80 10.27 12.61
CA VAL A 64 11.45 8.86 12.85
C VAL A 64 10.66 8.67 14.14
N HIS A 65 11.02 9.37 15.21
CA HIS A 65 10.30 9.26 16.49
C HIS A 65 8.84 9.67 16.35
N ASP A 66 8.60 10.83 15.73
CA ASP A 66 7.26 11.39 15.58
C ASP A 66 6.40 10.58 14.61
N PHE A 67 7.01 10.05 13.55
CA PHE A 67 6.39 9.07 12.67
C PHE A 67 5.90 7.84 13.45
N LEU A 68 6.79 7.20 14.21
CA LEU A 68 6.43 6.01 14.99
C LEU A 68 5.40 6.33 16.08
N LEU A 69 5.51 7.50 16.71
CA LEU A 69 4.56 7.95 17.72
C LEU A 69 3.14 8.02 17.14
N ARG A 70 2.96 8.69 16.00
CA ARG A 70 1.63 8.77 15.35
C ARG A 70 1.14 7.41 14.89
N LEU A 71 2.02 6.56 14.38
CA LEU A 71 1.70 5.20 13.96
C LEU A 71 1.19 4.33 15.12
N PHE A 72 1.91 4.28 16.25
CA PHE A 72 1.50 3.48 17.41
C PHE A 72 0.32 4.08 18.19
N MET A 73 0.04 5.37 18.00
CA MET A 73 -1.15 6.04 18.54
C MET A 73 -2.42 5.81 17.68
N ASP A 74 -2.28 5.24 16.48
CA ASP A 74 -3.40 5.05 15.57
C ASP A 74 -4.24 3.81 15.93
N THR A 75 -5.39 4.07 16.54
CA THR A 75 -6.38 3.05 16.93
C THR A 75 -7.07 2.36 15.74
N ASP A 76 -6.97 2.91 14.52
CA ASP A 76 -7.48 2.28 13.30
C ASP A 76 -6.52 1.22 12.76
N LEU A 77 -5.21 1.46 12.92
CA LEU A 77 -4.16 0.55 12.52
C LEU A 77 -4.02 -0.60 13.53
N MET A 78 -3.89 -0.25 14.81
CA MET A 78 -3.70 -1.24 15.88
C MET A 78 -4.32 -0.78 17.20
N LYS A 79 -4.88 -1.74 17.95
CA LYS A 79 -5.44 -1.50 19.28
C LYS A 79 -4.48 -2.06 20.34
N LEU A 80 -3.89 -1.16 21.12
CA LEU A 80 -2.99 -1.51 22.23
C LEU A 80 -3.68 -1.25 23.59
N PRO A 81 -3.42 -2.07 24.62
CA PRO A 81 -3.92 -1.77 25.96
C PRO A 81 -3.28 -0.46 26.46
N VAL A 82 -4.08 0.48 26.95
CA VAL A 82 -3.59 1.80 27.42
C VAL A 82 -2.71 2.49 26.36
N GLN A 83 -3.22 2.56 25.12
CA GLN A 83 -2.49 3.04 23.93
C GLN A 83 -1.81 4.41 24.12
N ASN A 84 -2.42 5.33 24.87
CA ASN A 84 -1.85 6.65 25.19
C ASN A 84 -0.54 6.58 26.01
N LYS A 85 -0.25 5.45 26.67
CA LYS A 85 1.01 5.22 27.40
C LYS A 85 1.93 4.25 26.65
N LEU A 86 1.37 3.15 26.14
CA LEU A 86 2.17 2.14 25.43
C LEU A 86 2.67 2.64 24.08
N GLY A 87 1.87 3.42 23.34
CA GLY A 87 2.25 3.96 22.03
C GLY A 87 3.54 4.78 22.10
N PRO A 88 3.63 5.82 22.96
CA PRO A 88 4.85 6.62 23.13
C PRO A 88 6.06 5.79 23.60
N PHE A 89 5.83 4.83 24.51
CA PHE A 89 6.90 3.95 24.99
C PHE A 89 7.48 3.06 23.87
N ILE A 90 6.61 2.43 23.08
CA ILE A 90 7.01 1.56 21.96
C ILE A 90 7.72 2.40 20.88
N ALA A 91 7.18 3.59 20.55
CA ALA A 91 7.80 4.51 19.61
C ALA A 91 9.24 4.82 20.03
N LYS A 92 9.44 5.34 21.25
CA LYS A 92 10.77 5.66 21.80
C LYS A 92 11.73 4.46 21.79
N ARG A 93 11.24 3.27 22.16
CA ARG A 93 12.06 2.05 22.18
C ARG A 93 12.47 1.60 20.77
N ARG A 94 11.61 1.78 19.77
CA ARG A 94 11.86 1.34 18.39
C ARG A 94 12.63 2.36 17.55
N THR A 95 12.57 3.65 17.89
CA THR A 95 13.22 4.74 17.14
C THR A 95 14.66 4.44 16.74
N PRO A 96 15.58 4.00 17.64
CA PRO A 96 16.97 3.81 17.26
C PRO A 96 17.16 2.78 16.14
N LYS A 97 16.44 1.65 16.23
CA LYS A 97 16.49 0.59 15.21
C LYS A 97 15.96 1.09 13.87
N ILE A 98 14.84 1.82 13.86
CA ILE A 98 14.25 2.33 12.63
C ILE A 98 15.10 3.46 12.02
N GLN A 99 15.74 4.29 12.84
CA GLN A 99 16.72 5.28 12.37
C GLN A 99 17.91 4.62 11.68
N GLU A 100 18.42 3.51 12.22
CA GLU A 100 19.50 2.76 11.58
C GLU A 100 19.08 2.23 10.19
N GLN A 101 17.86 1.70 10.07
CA GLN A 101 17.33 1.23 8.79
C GLN A 101 17.18 2.38 7.78
N TYR A 102 16.64 3.54 8.20
CA TYR A 102 16.57 4.72 7.33
C TYR A 102 17.96 5.26 6.95
N SER A 103 18.94 5.19 7.86
CA SER A 103 20.32 5.61 7.59
C SER A 103 20.95 4.79 6.46
N LYS A 104 20.72 3.48 6.46
CA LYS A 104 21.21 2.55 5.44
C LYS A 104 20.66 2.81 4.03
N ILE A 105 19.52 3.48 3.90
CA ILE A 105 18.88 3.80 2.61
C ILE A 105 19.05 5.26 2.17
N GLY A 106 19.96 6.01 2.82
CA GLY A 106 20.24 7.41 2.47
C GLY A 106 19.70 8.46 3.45
N GLY A 107 19.20 8.05 4.62
CA GLY A 107 18.88 8.95 5.74
C GLY A 107 17.40 9.36 5.86
N GLY A 108 16.51 8.85 5.00
CA GLY A 108 15.09 9.20 5.02
C GLY A 108 14.26 8.49 3.93
N SER A 109 12.95 8.67 3.98
CA SER A 109 12.00 8.13 3.01
C SER A 109 11.87 9.06 1.78
N PRO A 110 11.97 8.54 0.54
CA PRO A 110 11.77 9.34 -0.66
C PRO A 110 10.28 9.54 -1.02
N ILE A 111 9.35 9.03 -0.21
CA ILE A 111 7.92 8.96 -0.54
C ILE A 111 7.31 10.33 -0.86
N LYS A 112 7.71 11.38 -0.14
CA LYS A 112 7.19 12.74 -0.39
C LYS A 112 7.65 13.27 -1.74
N HIS A 113 8.92 13.06 -2.08
CA HIS A 113 9.47 13.47 -3.37
C HIS A 113 8.71 12.80 -4.53
N TRP A 114 8.53 11.47 -4.46
CA TRP A 114 7.81 10.73 -5.49
C TRP A 114 6.33 11.12 -5.56
N THR A 115 5.67 11.29 -4.41
CA THR A 115 4.25 11.70 -4.36
C THR A 115 4.06 13.09 -4.98
N SER A 116 4.96 14.05 -4.71
CA SER A 116 4.92 15.37 -5.35
C SER A 116 5.09 15.28 -6.87
N MET A 117 6.10 14.54 -7.33
CA MET A 117 6.36 14.37 -8.77
C MET A 117 5.15 13.72 -9.48
N GLN A 118 4.56 12.71 -8.86
CA GLN A 118 3.36 12.04 -9.36
C GLN A 118 2.15 12.99 -9.38
N GLY A 119 1.96 13.78 -8.31
CA GLY A 119 0.89 14.77 -8.20
C GLY A 119 1.00 15.88 -9.25
N GLU A 120 2.20 16.40 -9.48
CA GLU A 120 2.47 17.40 -10.51
C GLU A 120 2.18 16.87 -11.92
N GLY A 121 2.66 15.65 -12.23
CA GLY A 121 2.39 14.99 -13.51
C GLY A 121 0.90 14.73 -13.72
N MET A 122 0.21 14.25 -12.68
CA MET A 122 -1.23 14.01 -12.69
C MET A 122 -2.02 15.30 -12.96
N VAL A 123 -1.74 16.39 -12.25
CA VAL A 123 -2.46 17.67 -12.41
C VAL A 123 -2.27 18.24 -13.82
N LYS A 124 -1.03 18.23 -14.33
CA LYS A 124 -0.74 18.68 -15.71
C LYS A 124 -1.57 17.94 -16.75
N LEU A 125 -1.73 16.63 -16.60
CA LEU A 125 -2.56 15.82 -17.48
C LEU A 125 -4.06 16.10 -17.27
N LEU A 126 -4.50 16.22 -16.02
CA LEU A 126 -5.91 16.46 -15.67
C LEU A 126 -6.45 17.79 -16.19
N ASP A 127 -5.66 18.87 -16.13
CA ASP A 127 -6.08 20.18 -16.65
C ASP A 127 -6.35 20.15 -18.17
N HIS A 128 -5.67 19.27 -18.90
CA HIS A 128 -5.96 19.02 -20.31
C HIS A 128 -7.09 18.01 -20.53
N MET A 129 -7.16 16.97 -19.69
CA MET A 129 -8.12 15.87 -19.82
C MET A 129 -9.53 16.22 -19.34
N SER A 130 -9.68 17.19 -18.44
CA SER A 130 -10.95 17.54 -17.77
C SER A 130 -11.04 19.06 -17.54
N PRO A 131 -11.02 19.90 -18.59
CA PRO A 131 -11.02 21.36 -18.47
C PRO A 131 -12.22 21.92 -17.70
N GLU A 132 -13.35 21.20 -17.65
CA GLU A 132 -14.57 21.56 -16.91
C GLU A 132 -14.41 21.56 -15.38
N THR A 133 -13.44 20.79 -14.86
CA THR A 133 -13.12 20.68 -13.43
C THR A 133 -11.80 21.35 -13.07
N ALA A 134 -11.08 21.90 -14.05
CA ALA A 134 -9.88 22.69 -13.87
C ALA A 134 -10.20 24.08 -13.25
N PRO A 135 -9.23 24.75 -12.59
CA PRO A 135 -7.87 24.29 -12.29
C PRO A 135 -7.87 23.17 -11.25
N HIS A 136 -7.09 22.11 -11.50
CA HIS A 136 -6.85 21.05 -10.54
C HIS A 136 -5.64 21.38 -9.65
N LYS A 137 -5.69 20.98 -8.38
CA LYS A 137 -4.53 21.06 -7.48
C LYS A 137 -4.43 19.79 -6.65
N PHE A 138 -3.24 19.21 -6.57
CA PHE A 138 -3.01 18.06 -5.69
C PHE A 138 -2.58 18.55 -4.30
N TYR A 139 -2.92 17.76 -3.30
CA TYR A 139 -2.56 17.97 -1.90
C TYR A 139 -2.06 16.64 -1.36
N ILE A 140 -0.93 16.65 -0.65
CA ILE A 140 -0.42 15.44 0.00
C ILE A 140 -1.06 15.37 1.38
N GLY A 141 -1.74 14.26 1.68
CA GLY A 141 -2.31 13.97 2.99
C GLY A 141 -1.66 12.74 3.58
N PHE A 142 -0.56 12.92 4.31
CA PHE A 142 0.09 11.82 4.99
C PHE A 142 -0.58 11.51 6.34
N ARG A 143 -0.57 10.23 6.73
CA ARG A 143 -1.21 9.79 7.97
C ARG A 143 -0.33 10.02 9.20
N TYR A 144 0.99 9.89 9.06
CA TYR A 144 1.92 9.84 10.19
C TYR A 144 3.08 10.85 10.13
N VAL A 145 3.25 11.56 9.02
CA VAL A 145 4.28 12.60 8.82
C VAL A 145 3.69 13.83 8.13
N GLN A 146 4.47 14.91 8.06
CA GLN A 146 4.04 16.14 7.39
C GLN A 146 4.13 16.03 5.86
N PRO A 147 3.23 16.69 5.10
CA PRO A 147 2.00 17.33 5.56
C PRO A 147 0.95 16.29 6.02
N LEU A 148 0.41 16.47 7.23
CA LEU A 148 -0.61 15.57 7.75
C LEU A 148 -1.94 15.73 6.99
N THR A 149 -2.77 14.70 7.03
CA THR A 149 -4.10 14.70 6.40
C THR A 149 -4.92 15.91 6.85
N GLU A 150 -4.88 16.26 8.13
CA GLU A 150 -5.57 17.40 8.70
C GLU A 150 -5.06 18.74 8.14
N ASN A 151 -3.73 18.88 7.98
CA ASN A 151 -3.14 20.09 7.40
C ASN A 151 -3.48 20.26 5.92
N ALA A 152 -3.55 19.15 5.18
CA ALA A 152 -3.98 19.17 3.79
C ALA A 152 -5.45 19.60 3.66
N ILE A 153 -6.34 19.12 4.54
CA ILE A 153 -7.75 19.54 4.55
C ILE A 153 -7.87 21.04 4.86
N GLU A 154 -7.12 21.54 5.85
CA GLU A 154 -7.07 22.97 6.19
C GLU A 154 -6.67 23.81 4.96
N GLN A 155 -5.59 23.44 4.29
CA GLN A 155 -5.14 24.14 3.09
C GLN A 155 -6.17 24.08 1.95
N MET A 156 -6.83 22.94 1.74
CA MET A 156 -7.89 22.82 0.73
C MET A 156 -9.07 23.76 1.02
N GLU A 157 -9.45 23.92 2.30
CA GLU A 157 -10.51 24.87 2.69
C GLU A 157 -10.08 26.32 2.54
N GLU A 158 -8.83 26.66 2.87
CA GLU A 158 -8.26 28.01 2.69
C GLU A 158 -8.18 28.40 1.21
N ASP A 159 -7.80 27.45 0.35
CA ASP A 159 -7.73 27.64 -1.09
C ASP A 159 -9.13 27.82 -1.74
N GLY A 160 -10.20 27.48 -1.01
CA GLY A 160 -11.58 27.59 -1.48
C GLY A 160 -11.94 26.52 -2.51
N VAL A 161 -11.40 25.31 -2.37
CA VAL A 161 -11.71 24.16 -3.24
C VAL A 161 -13.22 23.88 -3.23
N GLU A 162 -13.83 23.76 -4.41
CA GLU A 162 -15.26 23.43 -4.54
C GLU A 162 -15.50 21.91 -4.42
N ARG A 163 -14.68 21.14 -5.14
CA ARG A 163 -14.77 19.66 -5.21
C ARG A 163 -13.49 19.02 -4.70
N ALA A 164 -13.60 18.16 -3.70
CA ALA A 164 -12.50 17.41 -3.11
C ALA A 164 -12.57 15.93 -3.45
N VAL A 165 -11.47 15.39 -3.97
CA VAL A 165 -11.31 13.95 -4.24
C VAL A 165 -10.29 13.39 -3.26
N ALA A 166 -10.74 12.59 -2.28
CA ALA A 166 -9.88 11.76 -1.46
C ALA A 166 -9.35 10.60 -2.33
N PHE A 167 -8.10 10.69 -2.76
CA PHE A 167 -7.49 9.71 -3.66
C PHE A 167 -6.45 8.89 -2.91
N THR A 168 -6.81 7.66 -2.55
CA THR A 168 -5.86 6.75 -1.93
C THR A 168 -4.71 6.40 -2.88
N GLN A 169 -3.48 6.43 -2.38
CA GLN A 169 -2.30 6.00 -3.12
C GLN A 169 -2.00 4.51 -2.96
N TYR A 170 -2.90 3.78 -2.29
CA TYR A 170 -2.90 2.32 -2.19
C TYR A 170 -3.84 1.73 -3.25
N PRO A 171 -3.34 1.02 -4.28
CA PRO A 171 -4.23 0.39 -5.25
C PRO A 171 -5.20 -0.60 -4.60
N GLN A 172 -4.71 -1.35 -3.60
CA GLN A 172 -5.49 -2.34 -2.86
C GLN A 172 -5.95 -1.76 -1.52
N TYR A 173 -7.25 -1.78 -1.26
CA TYR A 173 -7.83 -1.29 -0.03
C TYR A 173 -7.48 -2.20 1.15
N SER A 174 -6.98 -1.62 2.23
CA SER A 174 -6.98 -2.22 3.57
C SER A 174 -7.65 -1.27 4.56
N CYS A 175 -8.32 -1.81 5.57
CA CYS A 175 -8.82 -1.01 6.70
C CYS A 175 -7.68 -0.37 7.49
N SER A 176 -6.48 -0.97 7.48
CA SER A 176 -5.31 -0.45 8.18
C SER A 176 -4.58 0.67 7.43
N THR A 177 -4.84 0.85 6.12
CA THR A 177 -4.21 1.88 5.28
C THR A 177 -5.24 2.90 4.84
N THR A 178 -5.90 2.68 3.69
CA THR A 178 -6.95 3.56 3.15
C THR A 178 -8.05 3.80 4.18
N GLY A 179 -8.49 2.76 4.90
CA GLY A 179 -9.49 2.90 5.95
C GLY A 179 -9.09 3.89 7.05
N SER A 180 -7.84 3.87 7.51
CA SER A 180 -7.32 4.81 8.51
C SER A 180 -7.28 6.24 7.96
N SER A 181 -6.81 6.44 6.72
CA SER A 181 -6.80 7.76 6.08
C SER A 181 -8.20 8.35 5.90
N LEU A 182 -9.17 7.55 5.46
CA LEU A 182 -10.57 8.01 5.32
C LEU A 182 -11.22 8.30 6.67
N ASN A 183 -10.92 7.49 7.70
CA ASN A 183 -11.38 7.74 9.06
C ASN A 183 -10.79 9.05 9.60
N ALA A 184 -9.55 9.41 9.25
CA ALA A 184 -8.93 10.67 9.63
C ALA A 184 -9.71 11.88 9.08
N ILE A 185 -10.11 11.84 7.80
CA ILE A 185 -10.95 12.89 7.17
C ILE A 185 -12.28 13.03 7.94
N TYR A 186 -12.95 11.92 8.24
CA TYR A 186 -14.21 11.96 9.00
C TYR A 186 -14.00 12.51 10.42
N ARG A 187 -12.94 12.08 11.13
CA ARG A 187 -12.64 12.55 12.48
C ARG A 187 -12.30 14.04 12.52
N TYR A 188 -11.61 14.55 11.51
CA TYR A 188 -11.30 15.98 11.39
C TYR A 188 -12.59 16.82 11.49
N TYR A 189 -13.58 16.54 10.65
CA TYR A 189 -14.85 17.26 10.65
C TYR A 189 -15.68 17.00 11.91
N ARG A 190 -15.76 15.73 12.35
CA ARG A 190 -16.50 15.36 13.55
C ARG A 190 -15.99 16.07 14.79
N ASN A 191 -14.67 16.14 14.97
CA ASN A 191 -14.05 16.73 16.16
C ASN A 191 -14.22 18.25 16.21
N ARG A 192 -14.34 18.92 15.05
CA ARG A 192 -14.64 20.36 14.96
C ARG A 192 -16.13 20.68 15.07
N GLY A 193 -17.00 19.70 14.86
CA GLY A 193 -18.45 19.93 14.81
C GLY A 193 -18.87 20.73 13.57
N GLU A 194 -18.02 20.77 12.54
CA GLU A 194 -18.22 21.55 11.32
C GLU A 194 -18.63 20.65 10.14
N ARG A 195 -19.41 21.20 9.21
CA ARG A 195 -19.68 20.55 7.93
C ARG A 195 -18.57 20.90 6.94
N PRO A 196 -18.22 19.99 6.00
CA PRO A 196 -17.28 20.30 4.94
C PRO A 196 -17.69 21.54 4.15
N LYS A 197 -16.73 22.43 3.87
CA LYS A 197 -16.91 23.59 2.98
C LYS A 197 -16.84 23.23 1.49
N MET A 198 -16.47 21.98 1.20
CA MET A 198 -16.25 21.43 -0.13
C MET A 198 -17.00 20.10 -0.31
N SER A 199 -17.35 19.76 -1.55
CA SER A 199 -18.02 18.50 -1.89
C SER A 199 -17.01 17.36 -1.96
N TRP A 200 -17.12 16.39 -1.05
CA TRP A 200 -16.21 15.24 -1.01
C TRP A 200 -16.64 14.10 -1.91
N SER A 201 -15.65 13.43 -2.49
CA SER A 201 -15.77 12.11 -3.11
C SER A 201 -14.47 11.35 -2.87
N VAL A 202 -14.46 10.04 -3.12
CA VAL A 202 -13.30 9.20 -2.84
C VAL A 202 -13.06 8.18 -3.95
N ILE A 203 -11.79 8.07 -4.33
CA ILE A 203 -11.25 6.93 -5.06
C ILE A 203 -10.58 6.06 -4.00
N ASP A 204 -11.33 5.09 -3.47
CA ASP A 204 -10.90 4.30 -2.32
C ASP A 204 -10.11 3.03 -2.70
N ARG A 205 -10.12 2.61 -3.96
CA ARG A 205 -9.37 1.46 -4.45
C ARG A 205 -9.27 1.46 -5.97
N TRP A 206 -8.24 0.80 -6.50
CA TRP A 206 -7.97 0.72 -7.94
C TRP A 206 -7.01 -0.44 -8.28
N PRO A 207 -7.25 -1.68 -7.76
CA PRO A 207 -6.26 -2.77 -7.80
C PRO A 207 -6.00 -3.33 -9.21
N THR A 208 -6.91 -3.09 -10.15
CA THR A 208 -6.85 -3.68 -11.50
C THR A 208 -6.91 -2.62 -12.60
N HIS A 209 -6.51 -1.38 -12.29
CA HIS A 209 -6.45 -0.33 -13.30
C HIS A 209 -5.51 -0.75 -14.44
N PRO A 210 -5.93 -0.66 -15.72
CA PRO A 210 -5.14 -1.18 -16.84
C PRO A 210 -3.74 -0.57 -16.95
N LEU A 211 -3.58 0.73 -16.67
CA LEU A 211 -2.28 1.38 -16.75
C LEU A 211 -1.39 1.04 -15.55
N LEU A 212 -1.96 0.77 -14.37
CA LEU A 212 -1.21 0.21 -13.23
C LEU A 212 -0.61 -1.16 -13.60
N VAL A 213 -1.44 -2.03 -14.19
CA VAL A 213 -1.03 -3.36 -14.62
C VAL A 213 0.05 -3.29 -15.69
N GLU A 214 -0.08 -2.36 -16.64
CA GLU A 214 0.93 -2.09 -17.66
C GLU A 214 2.27 -1.68 -17.03
N CYS A 215 2.27 -0.71 -16.10
CA CYS A 215 3.50 -0.28 -15.45
C CYS A 215 4.21 -1.43 -14.74
N PHE A 216 3.49 -2.29 -14.02
CA PHE A 216 4.08 -3.46 -13.38
C PHE A 216 4.63 -4.46 -14.39
N ALA A 217 3.88 -4.74 -15.47
CA ALA A 217 4.33 -5.64 -16.52
C ALA A 217 5.61 -5.13 -17.19
N GLU A 218 5.69 -3.85 -17.54
CA GLU A 218 6.88 -3.22 -18.11
C GLU A 218 8.08 -3.31 -17.17
N HIS A 219 7.90 -3.00 -15.87
CA HIS A 219 8.98 -3.07 -14.89
C HIS A 219 9.50 -4.49 -14.68
N ILE A 220 8.60 -5.48 -14.67
CA ILE A 220 8.97 -6.91 -14.58
C ILE A 220 9.73 -7.34 -15.83
N GLN A 221 9.24 -7.01 -17.02
CA GLN A 221 9.91 -7.36 -18.28
C GLN A 221 11.31 -6.73 -18.35
N ASN A 222 11.44 -5.46 -17.97
CA ASN A 222 12.71 -4.76 -17.96
C ASN A 222 13.73 -5.41 -17.02
N GLU A 223 13.31 -5.86 -15.82
CA GLU A 223 14.20 -6.59 -14.92
C GLU A 223 14.50 -8.02 -15.38
N LEU A 224 13.55 -8.73 -15.99
CA LEU A 224 13.80 -10.06 -16.55
C LEU A 224 14.91 -10.02 -17.62
N LEU A 225 14.98 -8.95 -18.42
CA LEU A 225 16.06 -8.75 -19.39
C LEU A 225 17.45 -8.62 -18.74
N GLN A 226 17.52 -8.22 -17.46
CA GLN A 226 18.77 -8.11 -16.71
C GLN A 226 19.29 -9.45 -16.17
N PHE A 227 18.49 -10.53 -16.22
CA PHE A 227 18.96 -11.88 -15.92
C PHE A 227 19.73 -12.46 -17.13
N PRO A 228 20.70 -13.38 -16.90
CA PRO A 228 21.36 -14.12 -17.96
C PRO A 228 20.33 -14.81 -18.86
N GLU A 229 20.50 -14.70 -20.18
CA GLU A 229 19.51 -15.15 -21.17
C GLU A 229 19.11 -16.62 -20.97
N GLU A 230 20.09 -17.47 -20.69
CA GLU A 230 19.94 -18.91 -20.43
C GLU A 230 19.21 -19.24 -19.11
N LYS A 231 19.04 -18.26 -18.22
CA LYS A 231 18.34 -18.41 -16.93
C LYS A 231 16.97 -17.73 -16.91
N ARG A 232 16.66 -16.86 -17.88
CA ARG A 232 15.44 -16.01 -17.86
C ARG A 232 14.15 -16.82 -17.71
N ASP A 233 14.04 -17.95 -18.39
CA ASP A 233 12.84 -18.81 -18.32
C ASP A 233 12.71 -19.56 -16.99
N ASP A 234 13.81 -19.72 -16.23
CA ASP A 234 13.81 -20.36 -14.90
C ASP A 234 13.54 -19.38 -13.75
N VAL A 235 13.53 -18.06 -14.03
CA VAL A 235 13.27 -17.03 -13.01
C VAL A 235 11.90 -17.24 -12.39
N VAL A 236 11.85 -17.26 -11.05
CA VAL A 236 10.62 -17.26 -10.26
C VAL A 236 10.28 -15.83 -9.86
N ILE A 237 9.07 -15.38 -10.23
CA ILE A 237 8.57 -14.07 -9.84
C ILE A 237 7.89 -14.16 -8.47
N LEU A 238 8.43 -13.43 -7.48
CA LEU A 238 7.85 -13.31 -6.14
C LEU A 238 7.23 -11.93 -5.98
N PHE A 239 5.90 -11.87 -6.09
CA PHE A 239 5.14 -10.68 -5.71
C PHE A 239 5.14 -10.57 -4.19
N SER A 240 5.79 -9.54 -3.66
CA SER A 240 5.90 -9.28 -2.22
C SER A 240 4.98 -8.13 -1.85
N ALA A 241 4.07 -8.39 -0.91
CA ALA A 241 3.14 -7.41 -0.36
C ALA A 241 3.26 -7.37 1.17
N HIS A 242 2.98 -6.24 1.82
CA HIS A 242 3.02 -6.16 3.28
C HIS A 242 2.01 -7.11 3.92
N SER A 243 2.47 -7.89 4.90
CA SER A 243 1.60 -8.82 5.60
C SER A 243 0.60 -8.09 6.51
N LEU A 244 -0.48 -8.80 6.89
CA LEU A 244 -1.47 -8.34 7.84
C LEU A 244 -1.58 -9.30 9.04
N PRO A 245 -1.82 -8.80 10.27
CA PRO A 245 -1.99 -9.64 11.44
C PRO A 245 -3.21 -10.57 11.33
N MET A 246 -3.03 -11.84 11.70
CA MET A 246 -4.06 -12.89 11.77
C MET A 246 -4.29 -13.34 13.22
N ALA A 247 -5.43 -13.99 13.47
CA ALA A 247 -5.61 -14.76 14.70
C ALA A 247 -4.75 -16.03 14.64
N ARG A 248 -4.23 -16.47 15.79
CA ARG A 248 -3.79 -17.85 15.91
C ARG A 248 -5.03 -18.74 15.90
N GLU A 249 -5.12 -19.66 14.95
CA GLU A 249 -5.90 -20.86 15.18
C GLU A 249 -5.12 -21.68 16.22
N GLU A 250 -5.56 -21.65 17.48
CA GLU A 250 -5.16 -22.72 18.39
C GLU A 250 -5.62 -24.03 17.75
N ARG A 251 -4.67 -24.87 17.33
CA ARG A 251 -4.97 -26.27 17.07
C ARG A 251 -5.66 -26.79 18.33
N ARG A 252 -6.97 -26.99 18.26
CA ARG A 252 -7.71 -27.67 19.32
C ARG A 252 -7.00 -29.00 19.49
N GLY A 253 -6.47 -29.24 20.70
CA GLY A 253 -5.97 -30.54 21.08
C GLY A 253 -7.11 -31.55 21.05
N GLU A 254 -7.44 -32.08 19.87
CA GLU A 254 -8.28 -33.27 19.72
C GLU A 254 -7.50 -34.55 20.07
N GLU A 255 -6.19 -34.45 20.33
CA GLU A 255 -5.35 -35.60 20.66
C GLU A 255 -5.38 -36.05 22.13
N ARG A 256 -6.10 -35.36 23.04
CA ARG A 256 -6.16 -35.74 24.47
C ARG A 256 -7.54 -36.05 25.04
N ARG A 257 -8.57 -36.17 24.18
CA ARG A 257 -9.91 -36.64 24.60
C ARG A 257 -10.21 -38.10 24.23
N GLY A 258 -9.36 -38.73 23.42
CA GLY A 258 -9.46 -40.15 23.07
C GLY A 258 -8.98 -41.09 24.19
N GLU A 259 -7.95 -40.71 24.95
CA GLU A 259 -7.34 -41.63 25.94
C GLU A 259 -8.05 -41.64 27.31
N ARG A 260 -8.65 -40.52 27.75
CA ARG A 260 -9.35 -40.50 29.06
C ARG A 260 -10.74 -41.13 29.08
N ARG A 261 -11.36 -41.35 27.90
CA ARG A 261 -12.64 -42.07 27.83
C ARG A 261 -12.50 -43.59 27.83
N GLY A 262 -11.28 -44.11 27.80
CA GLY A 262 -10.98 -45.54 27.91
C GLY A 262 -10.77 -46.05 29.34
N GLU A 263 -10.40 -45.18 30.29
CA GLU A 263 -10.06 -45.59 31.66
C GLU A 263 -11.19 -45.39 32.68
N GLU A 264 -12.13 -44.45 32.49
CA GLU A 264 -13.26 -44.25 33.40
C GLU A 264 -14.42 -45.26 33.24
N ARG A 265 -14.37 -46.14 32.23
CA ARG A 265 -15.35 -47.24 32.08
C ARG A 265 -14.93 -48.55 32.75
N ARG A 266 -13.85 -48.54 33.54
CA ARG A 266 -13.41 -49.71 34.33
C ARG A 266 -13.19 -49.33 35.79
N GLY A 267 -14.25 -48.92 36.46
CA GLY A 267 -14.10 -48.57 37.88
C GLY A 267 -15.37 -48.15 38.61
N GLU A 268 -16.55 -48.66 38.25
CA GLU A 268 -17.74 -48.37 39.05
C GLU A 268 -18.77 -49.52 39.00
N GLU A 269 -18.31 -50.70 39.44
CA GLU A 269 -19.20 -51.70 40.03
C GLU A 269 -18.68 -51.99 41.43
N ARG A 270 -19.26 -51.33 42.45
CA ARG A 270 -19.63 -51.89 43.78
C ARG A 270 -19.81 -50.79 44.83
N ARG A 271 -20.85 -50.98 45.65
CA ARG A 271 -21.27 -50.25 46.88
C ARG A 271 -22.11 -49.01 46.54
N GLY A 272 -23.38 -48.85 46.93
CA GLY A 272 -24.14 -49.39 48.06
C GLY A 272 -24.26 -48.31 49.14
N GLY A 273 -25.48 -47.80 49.40
CA GLY A 273 -25.82 -47.01 50.59
C GLY A 273 -26.40 -45.62 50.31
N GLU A 274 -27.68 -45.46 50.66
CA GLU A 274 -28.36 -44.18 50.90
C GLU A 274 -27.61 -43.30 51.89
N GLU A 275 -27.28 -42.08 51.47
CA GLU A 275 -27.21 -40.81 52.22
C GLU A 275 -26.19 -39.90 51.53
N ARG A 276 -26.62 -39.18 50.48
CA ARG A 276 -25.86 -38.05 49.92
C ARG A 276 -26.65 -37.14 48.96
N ARG A 277 -27.99 -37.07 49.09
CA ARG A 277 -28.81 -36.24 48.19
C ARG A 277 -28.85 -34.73 48.51
N GLY A 278 -28.03 -34.27 49.47
CA GLY A 278 -27.90 -32.85 49.85
C GLY A 278 -26.58 -32.20 49.43
N GLU A 279 -25.47 -32.94 49.48
CA GLU A 279 -24.12 -32.42 49.14
C GLU A 279 -23.82 -32.52 47.64
N GLU A 280 -24.29 -33.55 46.93
CA GLU A 280 -24.10 -33.67 45.47
C GLU A 280 -24.75 -32.51 44.72
N ARG A 281 -25.94 -32.06 45.14
CA ARG A 281 -26.63 -30.92 44.50
C ARG A 281 -25.89 -29.60 44.68
N ARG A 282 -25.21 -29.39 45.80
CA ARG A 282 -24.38 -28.19 46.01
C ARG A 282 -23.09 -28.23 45.21
N GLY A 283 -22.45 -29.40 45.10
CA GLY A 283 -21.28 -29.61 44.25
C GLY A 283 -21.58 -29.39 42.77
N GLU A 284 -22.69 -29.91 42.26
CA GLU A 284 -23.11 -29.72 40.86
C GLU A 284 -23.47 -28.26 40.54
N GLU A 285 -24.03 -27.50 41.49
CA GLU A 285 -24.35 -26.07 41.31
C GLU A 285 -23.09 -25.19 41.34
N GLU A 286 -22.12 -25.49 42.23
CA GLU A 286 -20.83 -24.81 42.27
C GLU A 286 -19.97 -25.14 41.04
N GLU A 287 -20.00 -26.38 40.55
CA GLU A 287 -19.30 -26.78 39.34
C GLU A 287 -19.91 -26.14 38.09
N ARG A 288 -21.25 -26.06 38.00
CA ARG A 288 -21.94 -25.32 36.93
C ARG A 288 -21.64 -23.83 36.97
N ARG A 289 -21.66 -23.19 38.15
CA ARG A 289 -21.26 -21.77 38.30
C ARG A 289 -19.79 -21.55 37.94
N GLY A 290 -18.91 -22.48 38.31
CA GLY A 290 -17.50 -22.48 37.93
C GLY A 290 -17.29 -22.64 36.43
N GLU A 291 -18.06 -23.50 35.76
CA GLU A 291 -18.05 -23.64 34.30
C GLU A 291 -18.60 -22.41 33.60
N GLU A 292 -19.66 -21.79 34.11
CA GLU A 292 -20.29 -20.60 33.53
C GLU A 292 -19.40 -19.36 33.69
N GLU A 293 -18.73 -19.19 34.84
CA GLU A 293 -17.68 -18.17 35.01
C GLU A 293 -16.46 -18.43 34.11
N ARG A 294 -16.03 -19.68 33.94
CA ARG A 294 -14.93 -20.03 33.01
C ARG A 294 -15.31 -19.80 31.56
N ARG A 295 -16.57 -20.06 31.20
CA ARG A 295 -17.14 -19.72 29.88
C ARG A 295 -17.21 -18.21 29.68
N GLY A 296 -17.70 -17.46 30.67
CA GLY A 296 -17.75 -15.99 30.63
C GLY A 296 -16.36 -15.36 30.51
N ARG A 297 -15.39 -15.78 31.33
CA ARG A 297 -13.98 -15.34 31.22
C ARG A 297 -13.34 -15.80 29.90
N GLY A 298 -13.74 -16.95 29.38
CA GLY A 298 -13.31 -17.46 28.08
C GLY A 298 -13.88 -16.63 26.91
N GLU A 299 -15.13 -16.19 26.99
CA GLU A 299 -15.77 -15.31 26.02
C GLU A 299 -15.21 -13.88 26.08
N GLU A 300 -14.93 -13.38 27.28
CA GLU A 300 -14.28 -12.08 27.49
C GLU A 300 -12.85 -12.07 26.93
N ARG A 301 -12.05 -13.11 27.22
CA ARG A 301 -10.73 -13.32 26.59
C ARG A 301 -10.81 -13.46 25.08
N ARG A 302 -11.78 -14.20 24.54
CA ARG A 302 -12.01 -14.30 23.08
C ARG A 302 -12.41 -12.95 22.46
N GLY A 303 -13.18 -12.14 23.19
CA GLY A 303 -13.55 -10.79 22.80
C GLY A 303 -12.38 -9.82 22.79
N GLU A 304 -11.41 -10.01 23.70
CA GLU A 304 -10.19 -9.21 23.79
C GLU A 304 -9.12 -9.62 22.75
N GLU A 305 -8.95 -10.91 22.51
CA GLU A 305 -8.01 -11.46 21.52
C GLU A 305 -8.43 -11.13 20.07
N ARG A 306 -9.74 -11.03 19.81
CA ARG A 306 -10.31 -10.56 18.54
C ARG A 306 -10.00 -9.10 18.23
N ARG A 307 -9.47 -8.29 19.17
CA ARG A 307 -9.28 -6.82 19.00
C ARG A 307 -8.11 -6.41 18.10
N GLY A 308 -7.17 -7.30 17.78
CA GLY A 308 -5.99 -7.01 16.92
C GLY A 308 -5.97 -7.68 15.53
N GLN A 309 -7.04 -8.35 15.12
CA GLN A 309 -7.03 -9.26 13.95
C GLN A 309 -7.62 -8.55 12.73
N VAL A 310 -6.82 -8.21 11.72
CA VAL A 310 -7.30 -7.44 10.56
C VAL A 310 -7.86 -8.38 9.49
N VAL A 311 -7.07 -9.38 9.05
CA VAL A 311 -7.47 -10.32 7.98
C VAL A 311 -8.73 -11.09 8.34
N ASN A 312 -8.75 -11.71 9.53
CA ASN A 312 -9.85 -12.59 9.94
C ASN A 312 -11.17 -11.86 10.16
N ARG A 313 -11.18 -10.53 10.16
CA ARG A 313 -12.42 -9.74 10.22
C ARG A 313 -13.09 -9.57 8.86
N GLY A 314 -12.42 -9.98 7.78
CA GLY A 314 -12.82 -9.80 6.40
C GLY A 314 -12.28 -8.49 5.81
N ASP A 315 -10.97 -8.25 6.02
CA ASP A 315 -10.28 -7.19 5.30
C ASP A 315 -10.12 -7.57 3.81
N PRO A 316 -10.44 -6.67 2.86
CA PRO A 316 -10.44 -7.01 1.43
C PRO A 316 -9.03 -7.07 0.82
N TYR A 317 -8.00 -6.56 1.52
CA TYR A 317 -6.65 -6.40 0.99
C TYR A 317 -6.06 -7.68 0.35
N PRO A 318 -6.10 -8.87 0.99
CA PRO A 318 -5.48 -10.05 0.38
C PRO A 318 -6.11 -10.44 -0.96
N GLN A 319 -7.42 -10.25 -1.09
CA GLN A 319 -8.15 -10.55 -2.33
C GLN A 319 -7.80 -9.53 -3.43
N GLU A 320 -7.70 -8.25 -3.08
CA GLU A 320 -7.35 -7.20 -4.04
C GLU A 320 -5.90 -7.28 -4.51
N VAL A 321 -4.97 -7.66 -3.63
CA VAL A 321 -3.58 -7.96 -4.00
C VAL A 321 -3.52 -9.15 -4.94
N GLY A 322 -4.23 -10.24 -4.62
CA GLY A 322 -4.34 -11.40 -5.51
C GLY A 322 -4.90 -11.04 -6.90
N ALA A 323 -5.89 -10.14 -6.96
CA ALA A 323 -6.45 -9.66 -8.22
C ALA A 323 -5.43 -8.84 -9.04
N THR A 324 -4.63 -8.00 -8.37
CA THR A 324 -3.55 -7.23 -9.02
C THR A 324 -2.51 -8.17 -9.63
N VAL A 325 -2.01 -9.12 -8.83
CA VAL A 325 -1.04 -10.14 -9.28
C VAL A 325 -1.56 -10.90 -10.49
N GLN A 326 -2.82 -11.34 -10.44
CA GLN A 326 -3.43 -12.09 -11.52
C GLN A 326 -3.48 -11.27 -12.83
N ARG A 327 -3.90 -9.99 -12.76
CA ARG A 327 -3.92 -9.12 -13.94
C ARG A 327 -2.53 -8.86 -14.52
N VAL A 328 -1.52 -8.70 -13.68
CA VAL A 328 -0.12 -8.54 -14.12
C VAL A 328 0.37 -9.80 -14.83
N MET A 329 0.12 -10.99 -14.27
CA MET A 329 0.55 -12.24 -14.91
C MET A 329 -0.21 -12.56 -16.20
N GLU A 330 -1.50 -12.20 -16.29
CA GLU A 330 -2.27 -12.25 -17.53
C GLU A 330 -1.65 -11.33 -18.60
N ARG A 331 -1.26 -10.10 -18.22
CA ARG A 331 -0.61 -9.14 -19.13
C ARG A 331 0.75 -9.60 -19.63
N LEU A 332 1.50 -10.31 -18.78
CA LEU A 332 2.79 -10.94 -19.10
C LEU A 332 2.66 -12.24 -19.91
N GLY A 333 1.45 -12.71 -20.19
CA GLY A 333 1.23 -13.98 -20.90
C GLY A 333 1.74 -15.20 -20.12
N HIS A 334 1.80 -15.12 -18.79
CA HIS A 334 2.33 -16.17 -17.92
C HIS A 334 3.75 -16.65 -18.30
N CYS A 335 4.62 -15.73 -18.74
CA CYS A 335 5.97 -16.04 -19.20
C CYS A 335 6.86 -16.76 -18.17
N ASN A 336 6.61 -16.56 -16.87
CA ASN A 336 7.38 -17.14 -15.77
C ASN A 336 6.46 -17.68 -14.66
N PRO A 337 6.91 -18.69 -13.88
CA PRO A 337 6.22 -19.11 -12.68
C PRO A 337 6.24 -18.00 -11.61
N TYR A 338 5.16 -17.88 -10.84
CA TYR A 338 5.05 -16.85 -9.81
C TYR A 338 4.42 -17.34 -8.51
N ARG A 339 4.65 -16.59 -7.43
CA ARG A 339 3.93 -16.71 -6.15
C ARG A 339 3.67 -15.32 -5.57
N LEU A 340 2.55 -15.19 -4.87
CA LEU A 340 2.27 -14.08 -3.97
C LEU A 340 2.74 -14.46 -2.56
N VAL A 341 3.58 -13.63 -1.98
CA VAL A 341 4.19 -13.79 -0.65
C VAL A 341 4.04 -12.51 0.15
N TRP A 342 4.26 -12.59 1.47
CA TRP A 342 4.01 -11.48 2.37
C TRP A 342 5.25 -11.12 3.20
N GLN A 343 5.54 -9.82 3.33
CA GLN A 343 6.73 -9.30 4.00
C GLN A 343 6.41 -8.55 5.30
N SER A 344 7.47 -8.13 6.00
CA SER A 344 7.44 -7.20 7.13
C SER A 344 6.62 -7.67 8.35
N LYS A 345 6.62 -8.99 8.63
CA LYS A 345 6.05 -9.52 9.88
C LYS A 345 6.77 -8.95 11.10
N VAL A 346 6.01 -8.34 12.00
CA VAL A 346 6.54 -7.79 13.26
C VAL A 346 5.87 -8.40 14.50
N GLY A 347 6.71 -8.84 15.43
CA GLY A 347 6.27 -9.38 16.72
C GLY A 347 5.81 -10.84 16.68
N PRO A 348 5.34 -11.37 17.82
CA PRO A 348 5.11 -12.82 18.01
C PRO A 348 3.74 -13.31 17.52
N MET A 349 2.88 -12.40 17.03
CA MET A 349 1.54 -12.73 16.57
C MET A 349 1.57 -13.53 15.27
N ALA A 350 0.44 -14.15 14.91
CA ALA A 350 0.27 -14.77 13.59
C ALA A 350 0.07 -13.68 12.53
N TRP A 351 0.61 -13.90 11.35
CA TRP A 351 0.57 -12.98 10.21
C TRP A 351 0.26 -13.77 8.94
N LEU A 352 -0.35 -13.10 7.96
CA LEU A 352 -0.66 -13.70 6.67
C LEU A 352 0.64 -14.19 6.01
N GLY A 353 0.67 -15.46 5.65
CA GLY A 353 1.83 -16.12 5.05
C GLY A 353 1.53 -16.65 3.64
N PRO A 354 2.54 -17.20 2.96
CA PRO A 354 3.90 -17.46 3.47
C PRO A 354 4.78 -16.18 3.52
N GLN A 355 5.82 -16.18 4.37
CA GLN A 355 6.72 -15.03 4.53
C GLN A 355 7.76 -14.97 3.40
N THR A 356 8.06 -13.77 2.90
CA THR A 356 8.97 -13.57 1.75
C THR A 356 10.36 -14.18 1.99
N ASP A 357 10.95 -13.98 3.16
CA ASP A 357 12.25 -14.53 3.55
C ASP A 357 12.28 -16.07 3.62
N GLU A 358 11.25 -16.67 4.23
CA GLU A 358 11.09 -18.12 4.32
C GLU A 358 10.90 -18.75 2.93
N VAL A 359 10.15 -18.09 2.04
CA VAL A 359 9.91 -18.58 0.67
C VAL A 359 11.18 -18.51 -0.17
N ILE A 360 11.96 -17.41 -0.08
CA ILE A 360 13.24 -17.31 -0.78
C ILE A 360 14.16 -18.47 -0.39
N LYS A 361 14.33 -18.72 0.91
CA LYS A 361 15.15 -19.83 1.43
C LYS A 361 14.61 -21.18 0.95
N GLY A 362 13.32 -21.43 1.10
CA GLY A 362 12.69 -22.68 0.70
C GLY A 362 12.75 -22.96 -0.81
N LEU A 363 12.68 -21.92 -1.65
CA LEU A 363 12.88 -22.04 -3.09
C LEU A 363 14.31 -22.41 -3.44
N CYS A 364 15.29 -21.76 -2.80
CA CYS A 364 16.70 -22.05 -3.04
C CYS A 364 17.08 -23.48 -2.63
N GLU A 365 16.59 -23.96 -1.49
CA GLU A 365 16.73 -25.36 -1.05
C GLU A 365 16.15 -26.37 -2.06
N ARG A 366 15.17 -25.96 -2.86
CA ARG A 366 14.52 -26.76 -3.90
C ARG A 366 15.09 -26.51 -5.30
N GLY A 367 16.26 -25.87 -5.39
CA GLY A 367 16.99 -25.64 -6.63
C GLY A 367 16.51 -24.44 -7.45
N LYS A 368 15.56 -23.64 -6.95
CA LYS A 368 15.14 -22.39 -7.60
C LYS A 368 16.00 -21.23 -7.10
N LYS A 369 16.97 -20.84 -7.92
CA LYS A 369 18.05 -19.91 -7.54
C LYS A 369 17.99 -18.54 -8.24
N ASN A 370 17.02 -18.35 -9.14
CA ASN A 370 16.84 -17.12 -9.89
C ASN A 370 15.48 -16.52 -9.48
N ILE A 371 15.51 -15.41 -8.74
CA ILE A 371 14.32 -14.86 -8.10
C ILE A 371 14.19 -13.37 -8.45
N LEU A 372 13.01 -12.98 -8.94
CA LEU A 372 12.64 -11.58 -9.16
C LEU A 372 11.58 -11.16 -8.14
N LEU A 373 11.94 -10.27 -7.23
CA LEU A 373 11.04 -9.65 -6.24
C LEU A 373 10.26 -8.50 -6.88
N VAL A 374 8.94 -8.46 -6.67
CA VAL A 374 8.06 -7.41 -7.19
C VAL A 374 7.29 -6.75 -6.05
N PRO A 375 7.53 -5.46 -5.74
CA PRO A 375 6.75 -4.73 -4.74
C PRO A 375 5.36 -4.38 -5.29
N ILE A 376 4.38 -5.27 -5.07
CA ILE A 376 3.09 -5.23 -5.79
C ILE A 376 2.03 -4.32 -5.13
N ALA A 377 2.22 -4.00 -3.84
CA ALA A 377 1.21 -3.32 -3.02
C ALA A 377 1.63 -1.92 -2.55
N PHE A 378 2.72 -1.37 -3.09
CA PHE A 378 3.18 -0.01 -2.83
C PHE A 378 3.80 0.57 -4.10
N THR A 379 3.55 1.84 -4.39
CA THR A 379 3.82 2.43 -5.72
C THR A 379 5.14 3.20 -5.79
N SER A 380 5.73 3.56 -4.65
CA SER A 380 6.97 4.32 -4.57
C SER A 380 7.98 3.60 -3.69
N ASP A 381 9.27 3.85 -3.90
CA ASP A 381 10.29 3.35 -2.98
C ASP A 381 10.06 3.85 -1.55
N HIS A 382 10.28 2.95 -0.61
CA HIS A 382 10.06 3.14 0.82
C HIS A 382 11.00 2.20 1.58
N ILE A 383 10.99 2.25 2.91
CA ILE A 383 11.95 1.51 3.74
C ILE A 383 11.89 0.00 3.46
N GLU A 384 10.74 -0.56 3.12
CA GLU A 384 10.59 -1.98 2.87
C GLU A 384 11.17 -2.40 1.51
N THR A 385 11.13 -1.56 0.48
CA THR A 385 11.85 -1.87 -0.77
C THR A 385 13.35 -1.65 -0.63
N LEU A 386 13.76 -0.49 -0.13
CA LEU A 386 15.16 -0.08 -0.11
C LEU A 386 15.98 -0.76 1.00
N HIS A 387 15.35 -1.11 2.12
CA HIS A 387 16.01 -1.81 3.22
C HIS A 387 15.66 -3.30 3.22
N GLU A 388 14.38 -3.68 3.34
CA GLU A 388 14.06 -5.11 3.50
C GLU A 388 14.39 -5.92 2.25
N LEU A 389 13.95 -5.49 1.06
CA LEU A 389 14.21 -6.23 -0.19
C LEU A 389 15.66 -6.09 -0.67
N ASP A 390 16.20 -4.88 -0.72
CA ASP A 390 17.53 -4.65 -1.31
C ASP A 390 18.68 -4.97 -0.34
N ILE A 391 18.51 -4.67 0.96
CA ILE A 391 19.57 -4.83 1.97
C ILE A 391 19.36 -6.10 2.77
N GLU A 392 18.24 -6.30 3.45
CA GLU A 392 18.06 -7.49 4.29
C GLU A 392 18.00 -8.75 3.45
N TYR A 393 17.22 -8.82 2.38
CA TYR A 393 17.21 -9.99 1.50
C TYR A 393 18.39 -10.05 0.54
N GLY A 394 19.07 -8.94 0.26
CA GLY A 394 20.36 -8.95 -0.42
C GLY A 394 21.50 -9.52 0.45
N GLN A 395 21.53 -9.16 1.74
CA GLN A 395 22.62 -9.45 2.70
C GLN A 395 22.39 -10.69 3.56
N VAL A 396 21.14 -11.05 3.93
CA VAL A 396 20.82 -12.36 4.54
C VAL A 396 21.21 -13.49 3.58
N LEU A 397 21.38 -13.16 2.31
CA LEU A 397 21.91 -14.02 1.29
C LEU A 397 23.38 -13.67 0.99
N GLY A 398 24.21 -13.22 1.93
CA GLY A 398 25.60 -12.90 1.63
C GLY A 398 26.45 -12.66 2.86
N GLU A 399 27.30 -13.62 3.23
CA GLU A 399 28.46 -13.28 4.08
C GLU A 399 29.64 -12.86 3.17
N GLU A 400 30.41 -11.87 3.63
CA GLU A 400 31.71 -11.55 3.04
C GLU A 400 32.62 -12.77 3.17
N SER A 401 32.99 -13.39 2.04
CA SER A 401 34.15 -14.26 1.99
C SER A 401 35.42 -13.43 2.22
N SER A 402 36.41 -14.00 2.90
CA SER A 402 37.77 -13.48 3.11
C SER A 402 38.49 -13.01 1.82
N ASN A 403 37.92 -13.29 0.65
CA ASN A 403 38.48 -13.01 -0.66
C ASN A 403 37.70 -11.92 -1.43
N GLY A 404 36.76 -11.21 -0.80
CA GLY A 404 36.00 -10.11 -1.42
C GLY A 404 34.87 -10.56 -2.37
N MET A 405 34.46 -11.83 -2.29
CA MET A 405 33.39 -12.41 -3.11
C MET A 405 32.15 -12.65 -2.25
N MET A 406 30.98 -12.14 -2.65
CA MET A 406 29.72 -12.43 -1.93
C MET A 406 29.37 -13.92 -2.08
N VAL A 407 29.15 -14.61 -0.96
CA VAL A 407 28.69 -16.01 -0.94
C VAL A 407 27.30 -16.05 -0.34
N PHE A 408 26.30 -16.45 -1.15
CA PHE A 408 24.93 -16.47 -0.69
C PHE A 408 24.62 -17.65 0.24
N GLN A 409 24.14 -17.39 1.46
CA GLN A 409 23.90 -18.42 2.50
C GLN A 409 22.98 -19.56 2.05
N CYS A 410 22.00 -19.27 1.18
CA CYS A 410 21.07 -20.29 0.67
C CYS A 410 21.37 -20.73 -0.78
N GLY A 411 22.48 -20.30 -1.39
CA GLY A 411 22.85 -20.70 -2.75
C GLY A 411 22.01 -20.08 -3.87
N VAL A 412 21.42 -18.90 -3.65
CA VAL A 412 20.79 -18.11 -4.73
C VAL A 412 21.86 -17.69 -5.75
N GLU A 413 21.55 -17.78 -7.03
CA GLU A 413 22.43 -17.38 -8.14
C GLU A 413 22.18 -15.93 -8.52
N ASN A 414 20.90 -15.55 -8.64
CA ASN A 414 20.48 -14.21 -8.97
C ASN A 414 19.22 -13.84 -8.19
N ILE A 415 19.29 -12.77 -7.41
CA ILE A 415 18.11 -12.12 -6.82
C ILE A 415 18.08 -10.67 -7.28
N ARG A 416 16.93 -10.25 -7.81
CA ARG A 416 16.71 -8.88 -8.30
C ARG A 416 15.36 -8.37 -7.81
N ARG A 417 15.17 -7.06 -7.83
CA ARG A 417 13.91 -6.40 -7.49
C ARG A 417 13.45 -5.55 -8.67
N ALA A 418 12.18 -5.69 -9.05
CA ALA A 418 11.52 -4.78 -9.97
C ALA A 418 11.50 -3.36 -9.40
N ALA A 419 11.84 -2.37 -10.22
CA ALA A 419 11.78 -0.97 -9.84
C ALA A 419 10.37 -0.61 -9.34
N SER A 420 10.30 0.21 -8.29
CA SER A 420 9.04 0.82 -7.87
C SER A 420 8.49 1.74 -8.97
N LEU A 421 7.18 2.02 -8.97
CA LEU A 421 6.56 2.80 -10.05
C LEU A 421 7.09 4.25 -10.10
N ASN A 422 7.39 4.84 -8.93
CA ASN A 422 8.14 6.10 -8.78
C ASN A 422 7.69 7.17 -9.79
N GLY A 423 8.63 7.70 -10.58
CA GLY A 423 8.40 8.73 -11.59
C GLY A 423 8.01 8.20 -12.97
N ASN A 424 7.52 6.96 -13.12
CA ASN A 424 7.10 6.43 -14.41
C ASN A 424 5.98 7.32 -15.01
N PRO A 425 6.17 7.93 -16.20
CA PRO A 425 5.16 8.80 -16.81
C PRO A 425 3.82 8.08 -17.09
N LEU A 426 3.86 6.78 -17.38
CA LEU A 426 2.67 5.95 -17.56
C LEU A 426 1.88 5.83 -16.26
N PHE A 427 2.57 5.79 -15.12
CA PHE A 427 1.92 5.79 -13.82
C PHE A 427 1.25 7.13 -13.50
N MET A 428 1.90 8.26 -13.82
CA MET A 428 1.27 9.59 -13.71
C MET A 428 0.00 9.69 -14.57
N LYS A 429 0.05 9.10 -15.77
CA LYS A 429 -1.13 8.97 -16.64
C LYS A 429 -2.21 8.08 -16.03
N ALA A 430 -1.85 6.99 -15.35
CA ALA A 430 -2.78 6.14 -14.62
C ALA A 430 -3.54 6.92 -13.53
N LEU A 431 -2.83 7.74 -12.75
CA LEU A 431 -3.43 8.59 -11.72
C LEU A 431 -4.41 9.61 -12.33
N ALA A 432 -4.02 10.27 -13.42
CA ALA A 432 -4.89 11.21 -14.13
C ALA A 432 -6.13 10.52 -14.73
N ASP A 433 -5.97 9.33 -15.33
CA ASP A 433 -7.06 8.55 -15.89
C ASP A 433 -8.07 8.09 -14.82
N LEU A 434 -7.58 7.67 -13.65
CA LEU A 434 -8.41 7.33 -12.49
C LEU A 434 -9.25 8.52 -12.02
N VAL A 435 -8.62 9.68 -11.85
CA VAL A 435 -9.32 10.90 -11.40
C VAL A 435 -10.30 11.37 -12.46
N GLN A 436 -9.92 11.40 -13.74
CA GLN A 436 -10.83 11.78 -14.82
C GLN A 436 -12.06 10.85 -14.88
N SER A 437 -11.84 9.54 -14.82
CA SER A 437 -12.91 8.54 -14.83
C SER A 437 -13.85 8.72 -13.63
N HIS A 438 -13.28 8.95 -12.45
CA HIS A 438 -14.04 9.23 -11.23
C HIS A 438 -14.90 10.48 -11.36
N LEU A 439 -14.32 11.60 -11.79
CA LEU A 439 -15.02 12.86 -11.97
C LEU A 439 -16.17 12.77 -12.98
N LYS A 440 -16.01 11.98 -14.06
CA LYS A 440 -17.05 11.71 -15.07
C LYS A 440 -18.14 10.77 -14.58
N SER A 441 -17.80 9.82 -13.71
CA SER A 441 -18.74 8.79 -13.24
C SER A 441 -19.85 9.33 -12.33
N ASN A 442 -19.63 10.50 -11.70
CA ASN A 442 -20.48 11.05 -10.65
C ASN A 442 -20.76 10.06 -9.51
N MET A 443 -19.83 9.15 -9.23
CA MET A 443 -19.87 8.31 -8.03
C MET A 443 -19.12 9.00 -6.89
N VAL A 444 -19.70 8.98 -5.68
CA VAL A 444 -19.05 9.54 -4.49
C VAL A 444 -18.03 8.58 -3.88
N CYS A 445 -18.19 7.28 -4.07
CA CYS A 445 -17.29 6.22 -3.60
C CYS A 445 -17.50 4.91 -4.36
N SER A 446 -16.61 3.93 -4.20
CA SER A 446 -16.84 2.59 -4.75
C SER A 446 -18.00 1.87 -4.06
N ARG A 447 -18.62 0.91 -4.76
CA ARG A 447 -19.64 0.03 -4.16
C ARG A 447 -19.09 -0.74 -2.95
N GLN A 448 -17.83 -1.17 -3.01
CA GLN A 448 -17.20 -1.90 -1.91
C GLN A 448 -17.01 -1.04 -0.66
N LEU A 449 -16.84 0.29 -0.80
CA LEU A 449 -16.75 1.16 0.37
C LEU A 449 -18.05 1.14 1.19
N THR A 450 -19.21 0.91 0.57
CA THR A 450 -20.49 0.82 1.31
C THR A 450 -20.60 -0.40 2.22
N LEU A 451 -19.75 -1.42 2.00
CA LEU A 451 -19.73 -2.64 2.78
C LEU A 451 -18.63 -2.58 3.86
N ARG A 452 -19.01 -2.76 5.13
CA ARG A 452 -18.03 -2.95 6.22
C ARG A 452 -17.51 -4.39 6.22
N CYS A 453 -16.31 -4.58 6.77
CA CYS A 453 -15.83 -5.92 7.10
C CYS A 453 -16.90 -6.64 7.93
N PRO A 454 -17.24 -7.90 7.62
CA PRO A 454 -18.28 -8.67 8.30
C PRO A 454 -18.16 -8.68 9.83
N LEU A 455 -16.92 -8.67 10.37
CA LEU A 455 -16.66 -8.68 11.80
C LEU A 455 -16.00 -7.37 12.29
N CYS A 456 -16.34 -6.24 11.66
CA CYS A 456 -15.78 -4.93 12.01
C CYS A 456 -16.17 -4.49 13.43
N THR A 457 -15.18 -4.27 14.30
CA THR A 457 -15.39 -3.79 15.69
C THR A 457 -15.12 -2.28 15.86
N ASN A 458 -14.80 -1.56 14.79
CA ASN A 458 -14.52 -0.14 14.84
C ASN A 458 -15.77 0.67 14.47
N PRO A 459 -16.38 1.44 15.39
CA PRO A 459 -17.60 2.19 15.09
C PRO A 459 -17.35 3.30 14.06
N THR A 460 -16.16 3.89 14.01
CA THR A 460 -15.80 4.94 13.05
C THR A 460 -15.95 4.46 11.61
N CYS A 461 -15.67 3.17 11.33
CA CYS A 461 -15.77 2.63 9.98
C CYS A 461 -17.17 2.67 9.37
N GLY A 462 -18.24 2.70 10.17
CA GLY A 462 -19.61 2.87 9.65
C GLY A 462 -19.90 4.33 9.32
N GLU A 463 -19.53 5.21 10.25
CA GLU A 463 -19.71 6.65 10.11
C GLU A 463 -18.95 7.23 8.92
N THR A 464 -17.70 6.84 8.72
CA THR A 464 -16.89 7.30 7.59
C THR A 464 -17.47 6.87 6.25
N LYS A 465 -18.06 5.67 6.17
CA LYS A 465 -18.75 5.22 4.95
C LYS A 465 -19.99 6.06 4.68
N ALA A 466 -20.80 6.31 5.72
CA ALA A 466 -21.96 7.18 5.62
C ALA A 466 -21.56 8.61 5.22
N PHE A 467 -20.45 9.12 5.75
CA PHE A 467 -19.91 10.44 5.41
C PHE A 467 -19.67 10.58 3.90
N PHE A 468 -18.96 9.65 3.27
CA PHE A 468 -18.71 9.70 1.82
C PHE A 468 -19.96 9.37 0.99
N ALA A 469 -20.75 8.37 1.40
CA ALA A 469 -21.94 7.95 0.66
C ALA A 469 -23.07 8.99 0.65
N SER A 470 -23.09 9.91 1.63
CA SER A 470 -24.11 10.98 1.74
C SER A 470 -23.69 12.30 1.11
N GLN A 471 -22.50 12.39 0.52
CA GLN A 471 -22.05 13.61 -0.16
C GLN A 471 -22.93 13.93 -1.37
N LYS A 472 -23.12 15.22 -1.61
CA LYS A 472 -23.77 15.73 -2.82
C LYS A 472 -22.70 16.24 -3.77
N LEU A 473 -22.59 15.64 -4.95
CA LEU A 473 -21.68 16.11 -5.99
C LEU A 473 -22.20 17.42 -6.59
N LEU A 474 -21.29 18.37 -6.78
CA LEU A 474 -21.53 19.67 -7.43
C LEU A 474 -21.50 19.57 -8.94
#